data_AF-A0A2G6BXL0-F1
#
_entry.id   AF-A0A2G6BXL0-F1
#
_cell.length_a   1.000
_cell.length_b   1.000
_cell.length_c   1.000
_cell.angle_alpha   90.00
_cell.angle_beta   90.00
_cell.angle_gamma   90.00
#
_symmetry.space_group_name_H-M   'P 1'
#
loop_
_entity.id
_entity.type
_entity.pdbx_description
1 polymer ?
#
loop_
_entity_poly.entity_id
_entity_poly.type
_entity_poly.pdbx_seq_one_letter_code
_entity_poly.pdbx_strand_id
1 'polypeptide(L)'
;MSNHNNIGSTMFKVVSTLSIATLIVNIYIWGYQIGYKKNKLYQYYSPSYNEIYQHRGTNKIVGLNLIEKDLLSIELSQSKDSKVWSVESSSNFYKSSAKNPEIRLLKGINEYKIGCSNKDLNFSIKIEYTPSDIYERADNNIGDSYQLIYSSIPVDRFERGEISSFIIDDLLDSEKNIVKNILKSEILISKDETSLKKVRKIFSFLMDKLYKNRGIPNSDIQYLSPYNQYKTVVEDGEEIWCSSFATIYNSFANCAGVPTRIVSSFGMFDGFYLSSHAFNESYIKELDRWIFVDLHSNKIYVRNSDGEPLNSVDLFHLVQSKSYDSLVCDTYQDGNIITTSYPKLNSSEVNYLTKDGSLLFLKRNFINNKRYQRVNEALKTVLNPNYLYSKNSGGFYYYLTIIFFYLQIVLAMMLLLFWGWKRRR
;
A
#
# COMPACT_ATOMS: atom_id res chain seq x y z
N MET A 1 48.30 34.74 14.01
CA MET A 1 47.13 34.83 13.08
C MET A 1 47.17 33.83 11.90
N SER A 2 48.27 33.13 11.61
CA SER A 2 48.33 32.16 10.49
C SER A 2 47.57 30.84 10.73
N ASN A 3 47.43 30.38 11.98
CA ASN A 3 46.81 29.07 12.27
C ASN A 3 45.30 29.00 12.02
N HIS A 4 44.56 30.12 12.08
CA HIS A 4 43.11 30.11 11.85
C HIS A 4 42.74 29.95 10.37
N ASN A 5 43.64 30.26 9.42
CA ASN A 5 43.37 30.11 8.00
C ASN A 5 43.48 28.64 7.52
N ASN A 6 44.23 27.81 8.23
CA ASN A 6 44.41 26.40 7.86
C ASN A 6 43.19 25.54 8.16
N ILE A 7 42.48 25.78 9.27
CA ILE A 7 41.33 24.96 9.68
C ILE A 7 40.18 25.09 8.67
N GLY A 8 39.88 26.32 8.22
CA GLY A 8 38.82 26.55 7.24
C GLY A 8 39.11 25.89 5.88
N SER A 9 40.36 25.95 5.42
CA SER A 9 40.77 25.31 4.17
C SER A 9 40.64 23.79 4.23
N THR A 10 41.08 23.17 5.33
CA THR A 10 40.98 21.72 5.52
C THR A 10 39.53 21.27 5.60
N MET A 11 38.68 21.97 6.37
CA MET A 11 37.26 21.62 6.48
C MET A 11 36.55 21.72 5.12
N PHE A 12 36.81 22.76 4.33
CA PHE A 12 36.24 22.89 2.99
C PHE A 12 36.64 21.75 2.06
N LYS A 13 37.92 21.34 2.08
CA LYS A 13 38.39 20.20 1.29
C LYS A 13 37.65 18.93 1.70
N VAL A 14 37.53 18.64 2.99
CA VAL A 14 36.81 17.46 3.49
C VAL A 14 35.35 17.47 3.06
N VAL A 15 34.62 18.57 3.26
CA VAL A 15 33.19 18.67 2.88
C VAL A 15 33.03 18.55 1.37
N SER A 16 33.91 19.17 0.58
CA SER A 16 33.88 19.07 -0.89
C SER A 16 34.13 17.65 -1.36
N THR A 17 35.13 16.96 -0.80
CA THR A 17 35.44 15.57 -1.11
C THR A 17 34.27 14.64 -0.75
N LEU A 18 33.66 14.81 0.42
CA LEU A 18 32.47 14.06 0.81
C LEU A 18 31.28 14.34 -0.10
N SER A 19 31.07 15.59 -0.51
CA SER A 19 30.00 15.96 -1.44
C SER A 19 30.18 15.32 -2.82
N ILE A 20 31.42 15.28 -3.32
CA ILE A 20 31.74 14.62 -4.60
C ILE A 20 31.56 13.10 -4.47
N ALA A 21 32.07 12.49 -3.39
CA ALA A 21 31.93 11.06 -3.15
C ALA A 21 30.45 10.62 -3.06
N THR A 22 29.64 11.35 -2.31
CA THR A 22 28.20 11.09 -2.20
C THR A 22 27.46 11.35 -3.51
N LEU A 23 27.90 12.32 -4.31
CA LEU A 23 27.42 12.51 -5.68
C LEU A 23 27.74 11.33 -6.59
N ILE A 24 28.97 10.82 -6.56
CA ILE A 24 29.37 9.65 -7.34
C ILE A 24 28.57 8.42 -6.90
N VAL A 25 28.39 8.19 -5.59
CA VAL A 25 27.58 7.08 -5.09
C VAL A 25 26.13 7.21 -5.53
N ASN A 26 25.53 8.40 -5.46
CA ASN A 26 24.18 8.61 -5.97
C ASN A 26 24.10 8.43 -7.47
N ILE A 27 25.04 8.95 -8.26
CA ILE A 27 25.09 8.72 -9.72
C ILE A 27 25.25 7.23 -10.02
N TYR A 28 26.03 6.49 -9.24
CA TYR A 28 26.20 5.04 -9.40
C TYR A 28 24.92 4.30 -9.03
N ILE A 29 24.32 4.59 -7.88
CA ILE A 29 23.04 4.02 -7.45
C ILE A 29 21.97 4.34 -8.52
N TRP A 30 21.90 5.59 -8.98
CA TRP A 30 20.98 6.04 -10.02
C TRP A 30 21.25 5.39 -11.37
N GLY A 31 22.51 5.33 -11.80
CA GLY A 31 22.92 4.73 -13.07
C GLY A 31 22.71 3.21 -13.07
N TYR A 32 22.93 2.55 -11.94
CA TYR A 32 22.58 1.16 -11.73
C TYR A 32 21.06 0.95 -11.74
N GLN A 33 20.30 1.86 -11.10
CA GLN A 33 18.83 1.85 -11.08
C GLN A 33 18.23 2.06 -12.48
N ILE A 34 18.65 3.11 -13.21
CA ILE A 34 18.23 3.42 -14.59
C ILE A 34 18.74 2.37 -15.59
N GLY A 35 19.99 1.90 -15.45
CA GLY A 35 20.66 1.12 -16.49
C GLY A 35 20.40 -0.39 -16.40
N TYR A 36 20.48 -0.95 -15.18
CA TYR A 36 20.43 -2.39 -14.95
C TYR A 36 19.05 -2.90 -14.51
N LYS A 37 18.24 -2.02 -13.91
CA LYS A 37 16.95 -2.36 -13.30
C LYS A 37 15.87 -1.34 -13.68
N LYS A 38 15.80 -0.99 -14.98
CA LYS A 38 14.97 0.07 -15.59
C LYS A 38 13.57 0.30 -14.99
N ASN A 39 12.94 -0.72 -14.40
CA ASN A 39 11.58 -0.66 -13.86
C ASN A 39 11.41 -1.01 -12.37
N LYS A 40 12.48 -1.32 -11.61
CA LYS A 40 12.34 -1.94 -10.26
C LYS A 40 12.49 -1.03 -9.05
N LEU A 41 13.23 0.09 -9.13
CA LEU A 41 13.81 0.68 -7.91
C LEU A 41 13.35 2.11 -7.57
N TYR A 42 12.62 2.79 -8.44
CA TYR A 42 12.08 4.14 -8.17
C TYR A 42 10.78 4.14 -7.35
N GLN A 43 10.31 2.97 -6.94
CA GLN A 43 8.93 2.76 -6.49
C GLN A 43 8.86 1.96 -5.19
N TYR A 44 9.97 1.87 -4.47
CA TYR A 44 10.21 0.80 -3.53
C TYR A 44 10.05 1.24 -2.08
N TYR A 45 8.84 1.64 -1.68
CA TYR A 45 8.49 1.66 -0.27
C TYR A 45 7.70 0.39 0.02
N SER A 46 8.27 -0.53 0.81
CA SER A 46 7.62 -1.78 1.17
C SER A 46 6.74 -1.57 2.38
N PRO A 47 5.41 -1.38 2.20
CA PRO A 47 4.54 -1.15 3.32
C PRO A 47 4.12 -2.51 3.88
N SER A 48 3.98 -2.59 5.18
CA SER A 48 3.20 -3.64 5.81
C SER A 48 1.75 -3.59 5.31
N TYR A 49 1.06 -4.72 5.40
CA TYR A 49 -0.37 -4.79 5.08
C TYR A 49 -1.18 -3.66 5.75
N ASN A 50 -0.84 -3.36 7.01
CA ASN A 50 -1.54 -2.39 7.84
C ASN A 50 -1.31 -0.93 7.44
N GLU A 51 -0.25 -0.65 6.67
CA GLU A 51 0.02 0.66 6.08
C GLU A 51 -0.76 0.87 4.77
N ILE A 52 -1.19 -0.22 4.13
CA ILE A 52 -1.95 -0.21 2.86
C ILE A 52 -3.47 -0.25 3.11
N TYR A 53 -3.93 -1.06 4.07
CA TYR A 53 -5.35 -1.35 4.29
C TYR A 53 -5.83 -0.97 5.70
N GLN A 54 -7.09 -0.57 5.78
CA GLN A 54 -7.76 -0.32 7.06
C GLN A 54 -8.46 -1.60 7.53
N HIS A 55 -8.21 -1.98 8.78
CA HIS A 55 -9.04 -2.94 9.50
C HIS A 55 -10.19 -2.17 10.13
N ARG A 56 -11.37 -2.19 9.49
CA ARG A 56 -12.61 -1.64 10.05
C ARG A 56 -13.65 -2.73 10.25
N GLY A 57 -14.57 -2.46 11.18
CA GLY A 57 -15.57 -3.42 11.64
C GLY A 57 -15.07 -4.38 12.72
N THR A 58 -13.76 -4.51 12.91
CA THR A 58 -13.16 -5.34 13.96
C THR A 58 -12.62 -4.49 15.11
N ASN A 59 -12.77 -5.01 16.34
CA ASN A 59 -12.01 -4.51 17.47
C ASN A 59 -10.52 -4.70 17.18
N LYS A 60 -9.70 -3.71 17.54
CA LYS A 60 -8.27 -3.73 17.27
C LYS A 60 -7.50 -3.12 18.43
N ILE A 61 -6.28 -3.59 18.63
CA ILE A 61 -5.35 -3.06 19.62
C ILE A 61 -4.79 -1.77 19.05
N VAL A 62 -5.14 -0.63 19.65
CA VAL A 62 -4.63 0.70 19.28
C VAL A 62 -3.56 1.18 20.23
N GLY A 63 -3.21 0.43 21.28
CA GLY A 63 -2.17 0.81 22.22
C GLY A 63 -1.84 -0.30 23.20
N LEU A 64 -0.57 -0.36 23.60
CA LEU A 64 -0.04 -1.25 24.62
C LEU A 64 0.71 -0.36 25.61
N ASN A 65 0.10 -0.11 26.76
CA ASN A 65 0.61 0.84 27.75
C ASN A 65 1.05 0.09 29.01
N LEU A 66 2.34 0.12 29.31
CA LEU A 66 2.88 -0.47 30.53
C LEU A 66 2.55 0.46 31.72
N ILE A 67 1.78 -0.04 32.69
CA ILE A 67 1.37 0.69 33.90
C ILE A 67 2.39 0.43 35.02
N GLU A 68 2.76 -0.83 35.22
CA GLU A 68 3.79 -1.30 36.15
C GLU A 68 4.74 -2.26 35.43
N LYS A 69 5.84 -2.66 36.06
CA LYS A 69 6.86 -3.56 35.51
C LYS A 69 6.27 -4.80 34.82
N ASP A 70 5.18 -5.34 35.35
CA ASP A 70 4.52 -6.53 34.86
C ASP A 70 3.02 -6.29 34.58
N LEU A 71 2.53 -5.04 34.53
CA LEU A 71 1.12 -4.74 34.30
C LEU A 71 0.93 -3.96 33.00
N LEU A 72 0.27 -4.57 32.02
CA LEU A 72 0.06 -4.02 30.69
C LEU A 72 -1.42 -3.73 30.43
N SER A 73 -1.77 -2.47 30.13
CA SER A 73 -3.10 -2.07 29.64
C SER A 73 -3.15 -2.10 28.12
N ILE A 74 -4.15 -2.79 27.57
CA ILE A 74 -4.36 -2.93 26.13
C ILE A 74 -5.47 -1.96 25.69
N GLU A 75 -5.11 -0.87 25.03
CA GLU A 75 -6.08 0.07 24.49
C GLU A 75 -6.75 -0.50 23.23
N LEU A 76 -8.08 -0.57 23.20
CA LEU A 76 -8.85 -1.05 22.04
C LEU A 76 -9.65 0.08 21.39
N SER A 77 -9.81 0.01 20.06
CA SER A 77 -10.51 1.03 19.24
C SER A 77 -11.94 1.35 19.67
N GLN A 78 -12.69 0.39 20.24
CA GLN A 78 -14.09 0.55 20.63
C GLN A 78 -14.36 0.28 22.13
N SER A 79 -13.33 0.34 22.98
CA SER A 79 -13.40 0.00 24.42
C SER A 79 -14.15 1.00 25.30
N LYS A 80 -14.66 2.12 24.77
CA LYS A 80 -15.07 3.28 25.58
C LYS A 80 -16.14 3.02 26.65
N ASP A 81 -16.92 1.95 26.54
CA ASP A 81 -18.06 1.65 27.44
C ASP A 81 -18.00 0.26 28.13
N SER A 82 -16.88 -0.45 28.02
CA SER A 82 -16.73 -1.77 28.65
C SER A 82 -16.48 -1.63 30.16
N LYS A 83 -17.20 -2.39 30.99
CA LYS A 83 -17.11 -2.27 32.47
C LYS A 83 -16.37 -3.42 33.16
N VAL A 84 -16.34 -4.62 32.58
CA VAL A 84 -15.65 -5.76 33.18
C VAL A 84 -15.03 -6.65 32.10
N TRP A 85 -13.71 -6.80 32.20
CA TRP A 85 -12.87 -7.66 31.37
C TRP A 85 -12.54 -8.94 32.13
N SER A 86 -12.52 -10.07 31.43
CA SER A 86 -11.95 -11.33 31.94
C SER A 86 -10.64 -11.61 31.22
N VAL A 87 -9.61 -11.93 31.99
CA VAL A 87 -8.29 -12.30 31.48
C VAL A 87 -7.96 -13.70 31.99
N GLU A 88 -7.66 -14.59 31.07
CA GLU A 88 -7.23 -15.96 31.34
C GLU A 88 -5.84 -16.18 30.74
N SER A 89 -4.93 -16.74 31.53
CA SER A 89 -3.63 -17.23 31.09
C SER A 89 -3.42 -18.67 31.58
N SER A 90 -2.25 -19.25 31.34
CA SER A 90 -1.90 -20.61 31.76
C SER A 90 -1.97 -20.84 33.28
N SER A 91 -1.72 -19.80 34.07
CA SER A 91 -1.66 -19.90 35.54
C SER A 91 -2.65 -19.02 36.28
N ASN A 92 -3.26 -18.03 35.61
CA ASN A 92 -4.10 -17.04 36.26
C ASN A 92 -5.41 -16.84 35.51
N PHE A 93 -6.50 -16.68 36.27
CA PHE A 93 -7.76 -16.15 35.78
C PHE A 93 -8.20 -15.02 36.71
N TYR A 94 -8.53 -13.87 36.15
CA TYR A 94 -9.06 -12.76 36.93
C TYR A 94 -9.95 -11.85 36.10
N LYS A 95 -10.69 -10.99 36.80
CA LYS A 95 -11.51 -9.95 36.19
C LYS A 95 -10.96 -8.59 36.55
N SER A 96 -10.91 -7.68 35.58
CA SER A 96 -10.57 -6.28 35.79
C SER A 96 -11.76 -5.39 35.43
N SER A 97 -12.02 -4.38 36.25
CA SER A 97 -13.03 -3.35 35.98
C SER A 97 -12.44 -2.09 35.36
N ALA A 98 -11.18 -2.15 34.91
CA ALA A 98 -10.53 -1.05 34.23
C ALA A 98 -11.20 -0.74 32.88
N LYS A 99 -11.00 0.49 32.41
CA LYS A 99 -11.51 0.94 31.10
C LYS A 99 -11.00 0.07 29.95
N ASN A 100 -9.75 -0.37 30.04
CA ASN A 100 -9.08 -1.27 29.11
C ASN A 100 -8.78 -2.61 29.79
N PRO A 101 -8.66 -3.72 29.04
CA PRO A 101 -8.17 -4.96 29.62
C PRO A 101 -6.71 -4.78 30.09
N GLU A 102 -6.46 -5.19 31.32
CA GLU A 102 -5.15 -5.15 31.97
C GLU A 102 -4.63 -6.57 32.17
N ILE A 103 -3.45 -6.86 31.64
CA ILE A 103 -2.80 -8.16 31.75
C ILE A 103 -1.58 -8.09 32.66
N ARG A 104 -1.49 -8.97 33.67
CA ARG A 104 -0.28 -9.14 34.47
C ARG A 104 0.63 -10.16 33.76
N LEU A 105 1.77 -9.67 33.28
CA LEU A 105 2.69 -10.38 32.41
C LEU A 105 3.45 -11.46 33.18
N LEU A 106 3.32 -12.70 32.70
CA LEU A 106 4.09 -13.84 33.15
C LEU A 106 5.41 -13.92 32.38
N LYS A 107 6.50 -14.22 33.09
CA LYS A 107 7.83 -14.43 32.50
C LYS A 107 7.79 -15.50 31.40
N GLY A 108 8.49 -15.25 30.30
CA GLY A 108 8.53 -16.10 29.11
C GLY A 108 7.37 -15.84 28.16
N ILE A 109 7.08 -16.81 27.29
CA ILE A 109 6.04 -16.73 26.26
C ILE A 109 4.71 -17.22 26.83
N ASN A 110 3.73 -16.34 26.96
CA ASN A 110 2.42 -16.66 27.51
C ASN A 110 1.28 -16.15 26.62
N GLU A 111 0.22 -16.95 26.52
CA GLU A 111 -1.02 -16.58 25.84
C GLU A 111 -2.03 -16.04 26.87
N TYR A 112 -2.72 -14.96 26.49
CA TYR A 112 -3.75 -14.31 27.27
C TYR A 112 -5.03 -14.29 26.45
N LYS A 113 -6.08 -14.96 26.94
CA LYS A 113 -7.44 -14.87 26.39
C LYS A 113 -8.17 -13.77 27.12
N ILE A 114 -8.74 -12.84 26.36
CA ILE A 114 -9.34 -11.62 26.88
C ILE A 114 -10.78 -11.57 26.37
N GLY A 115 -11.71 -11.47 27.32
CA GLY A 115 -13.15 -11.36 27.05
C GLY A 115 -13.74 -10.10 27.67
N CYS A 116 -14.76 -9.53 27.02
CA CYS A 116 -15.58 -8.48 27.60
C CYS A 116 -16.95 -9.06 27.97
N SER A 117 -17.39 -8.86 29.21
CA SER A 117 -18.69 -9.38 29.66
C SER A 117 -19.91 -8.74 28.98
N ASN A 118 -19.78 -7.50 28.49
CA ASN A 118 -20.88 -6.70 27.95
C ASN A 118 -20.88 -6.58 26.42
N LYS A 119 -19.89 -7.16 25.75
CA LYS A 119 -19.75 -7.13 24.28
C LYS A 119 -19.30 -8.53 23.86
N ASP A 120 -19.79 -9.06 22.75
CA ASP A 120 -19.24 -10.26 22.12
C ASP A 120 -17.84 -9.97 21.54
N LEU A 121 -16.91 -9.63 22.43
CA LEU A 121 -15.53 -9.29 22.15
C LEU A 121 -14.67 -10.25 22.95
N ASN A 122 -14.18 -11.26 22.23
CA ASN A 122 -13.21 -12.21 22.71
C ASN A 122 -12.02 -12.21 21.76
N PHE A 123 -10.81 -12.11 22.30
CA PHE A 123 -9.59 -12.17 21.52
C PHE A 123 -8.47 -12.80 22.35
N SER A 124 -7.42 -13.29 21.70
CA SER A 124 -6.21 -13.73 22.38
C SER A 124 -4.98 -13.03 21.85
N ILE A 125 -4.01 -12.85 22.74
CA ILE A 125 -2.69 -12.34 22.41
C ILE A 125 -1.62 -13.22 23.04
N LYS A 126 -0.46 -13.29 22.40
CA LYS A 126 0.73 -13.98 22.94
C LYS A 126 1.83 -12.96 23.13
N ILE A 127 2.36 -12.87 24.35
CA ILE A 127 3.43 -11.94 24.70
C ILE A 127 4.59 -12.73 25.29
N GLU A 128 5.80 -12.40 24.84
CA GLU A 128 7.04 -12.74 25.52
C GLU A 128 7.42 -11.59 26.45
N TYR A 129 7.58 -11.91 27.73
CA TYR A 129 8.07 -10.98 28.74
C TYR A 129 9.36 -11.50 29.37
N THR A 130 10.45 -10.75 29.21
CA THR A 130 11.76 -11.06 29.77
C THR A 130 12.17 -9.94 30.71
N PRO A 131 12.02 -10.13 32.04
CA PRO A 131 12.42 -9.12 33.01
C PRO A 131 13.95 -8.87 33.00
N SER A 132 14.34 -7.65 33.37
CA SER A 132 15.73 -7.17 33.35
C SER A 132 16.70 -8.04 34.14
N ASP A 133 16.24 -8.66 35.25
CA ASP A 133 17.05 -9.53 36.11
C ASP A 133 17.59 -10.76 35.37
N ILE A 134 16.98 -11.16 34.26
CA ILE A 134 17.48 -12.23 33.40
C ILE A 134 18.68 -11.74 32.60
N TYR A 135 18.62 -10.52 32.06
CA TYR A 135 19.72 -9.92 31.32
C TYR A 135 20.88 -9.54 32.25
N GLU A 136 20.59 -8.99 33.43
CA GLU A 136 21.59 -8.62 34.44
C GLU A 136 22.44 -9.81 34.88
N ARG A 137 21.82 -11.00 35.02
CA ARG A 137 22.55 -12.25 35.32
C ARG A 137 23.50 -12.71 34.21
N ALA A 138 23.36 -12.15 33.01
CA ALA A 138 24.23 -12.41 31.86
C ALA A 138 25.16 -11.21 31.58
N ASP A 139 25.42 -10.36 32.58
CA ASP A 139 26.19 -9.11 32.46
C ASP A 139 25.66 -8.18 31.36
N ASN A 140 24.34 -8.19 31.15
CA ASN A 140 23.68 -7.39 30.14
C ASN A 140 22.69 -6.40 30.79
N ASN A 141 22.87 -5.11 30.54
CA ASN A 141 22.07 -4.02 31.13
C ASN A 141 20.83 -3.65 30.30
N ILE A 142 20.31 -4.58 29.49
CA ILE A 142 19.04 -4.40 28.80
C ILE A 142 17.92 -4.41 29.85
N GLY A 143 17.02 -3.42 29.79
CA GLY A 143 15.84 -3.36 30.64
C GLY A 143 14.85 -4.49 30.36
N ASP A 144 13.66 -4.41 30.92
CA ASP A 144 12.61 -5.38 30.60
C ASP A 144 12.31 -5.41 29.09
N SER A 145 12.16 -6.62 28.54
CA SER A 145 11.80 -6.82 27.15
C SER A 145 10.37 -7.34 27.03
N TYR A 146 9.62 -6.76 26.09
CA TYR A 146 8.22 -7.06 25.82
C TYR A 146 8.04 -7.28 24.33
N GLN A 147 7.57 -8.44 23.92
CA GLN A 147 7.32 -8.74 22.51
C GLN A 147 5.92 -9.31 22.31
N LEU A 148 5.09 -8.61 21.54
CA LEU A 148 3.82 -9.14 21.06
C LEU A 148 4.10 -10.12 19.92
N ILE A 149 3.97 -11.42 20.21
CA ILE A 149 4.20 -12.52 19.25
C ILE A 149 2.98 -12.76 18.37
N TYR A 150 1.78 -12.66 18.95
CA TYR A 150 0.53 -12.96 18.25
C TYR A 150 -0.61 -12.11 18.79
N SER A 151 -1.56 -11.79 17.91
CA SER A 151 -2.86 -11.24 18.26
C SER A 151 -3.92 -11.81 17.32
N SER A 152 -5.04 -12.28 17.88
CA SER A 152 -6.18 -12.77 17.10
C SER A 152 -7.04 -11.66 16.53
N ILE A 153 -6.79 -10.41 16.95
CA ILE A 153 -7.37 -9.20 16.38
C ILE A 153 -6.28 -8.30 15.80
N PRO A 154 -6.61 -7.41 14.85
CA PRO A 154 -5.61 -6.51 14.28
C PRO A 154 -4.95 -5.60 15.33
N VAL A 155 -3.69 -5.26 15.07
CA VAL A 155 -2.97 -4.20 15.80
C VAL A 155 -2.93 -2.98 14.88
N ASP A 156 -3.16 -1.80 15.44
CA ASP A 156 -3.26 -0.52 14.72
C ASP A 156 -2.37 0.56 15.37
N ARG A 157 -2.26 1.73 14.73
CA ARG A 157 -1.26 2.82 14.87
C ARG A 157 -0.11 2.82 13.86
N PHE A 158 -0.21 2.01 12.81
CA PHE A 158 0.68 2.19 11.67
C PHE A 158 0.33 3.48 10.94
N GLU A 159 1.32 4.29 10.57
CA GLU A 159 1.09 5.46 9.72
C GLU A 159 0.53 4.97 8.38
N ARG A 160 -0.61 5.53 7.97
CA ARG A 160 -1.32 5.08 6.76
C ARG A 160 -1.32 6.17 5.72
N GLY A 161 -1.19 5.78 4.46
CA GLY A 161 -1.51 6.67 3.36
C GLY A 161 -2.99 7.06 3.40
N GLU A 162 -3.29 8.35 3.25
CA GLU A 162 -4.68 8.80 3.10
C GLU A 162 -5.32 8.14 1.86
N ILE A 163 -6.61 7.82 1.91
CA ILE A 163 -7.34 7.25 0.75
C ILE A 163 -7.19 8.16 -0.48
N SER A 164 -7.26 9.48 -0.25
CA SER A 164 -7.04 10.55 -1.24
C SER A 164 -5.68 10.46 -1.94
N SER A 165 -4.65 9.95 -1.28
CA SER A 165 -3.28 9.84 -1.83
C SER A 165 -3.17 8.80 -2.94
N PHE A 166 -4.13 7.87 -3.01
CA PHE A 166 -4.23 6.82 -4.03
C PHE A 166 -5.17 7.18 -5.19
N ILE A 167 -5.90 8.29 -5.08
CA ILE A 167 -6.77 8.77 -6.16
C ILE A 167 -5.88 9.42 -7.22
N ILE A 168 -5.78 8.77 -8.37
CA ILE A 168 -5.05 9.28 -9.54
C ILE A 168 -6.05 10.07 -10.38
N ASP A 169 -5.69 11.33 -10.67
CA ASP A 169 -6.54 12.27 -11.41
C ASP A 169 -5.84 12.65 -12.72
N ASP A 170 -5.95 11.76 -13.71
CA ASP A 170 -5.24 11.89 -14.98
C ASP A 170 -6.08 12.52 -16.09
N LEU A 171 -7.35 12.83 -15.80
CA LEU A 171 -8.22 13.53 -16.73
C LEU A 171 -7.95 15.03 -16.72
N LEU A 172 -8.00 15.65 -17.88
CA LEU A 172 -8.11 17.10 -17.99
C LEU A 172 -9.47 17.56 -17.44
N ASP A 173 -9.57 18.77 -16.92
CA ASP A 173 -10.84 19.27 -16.36
C ASP A 173 -11.98 19.29 -17.39
N SER A 174 -11.67 19.52 -18.67
CA SER A 174 -12.62 19.39 -19.78
C SER A 174 -13.12 17.95 -19.94
N GLU A 175 -12.23 16.96 -19.85
CA GLU A 175 -12.56 15.54 -19.96
C GLU A 175 -13.37 15.04 -18.77
N LYS A 176 -13.09 15.54 -17.55
CA LYS A 176 -13.89 15.22 -16.35
C LYS A 176 -15.36 15.55 -16.53
N ASN A 177 -15.67 16.68 -17.16
CA ASN A 177 -17.05 17.08 -17.41
C ASN A 177 -17.73 16.14 -18.40
N ILE A 178 -17.01 15.67 -19.41
CA ILE A 178 -17.52 14.67 -20.37
C ILE A 178 -17.78 13.34 -19.66
N VAL A 179 -16.82 12.83 -18.89
CA VAL A 179 -16.97 11.58 -18.14
C VAL A 179 -18.13 11.69 -17.14
N LYS A 180 -18.26 12.82 -16.42
CA LYS A 180 -19.42 13.07 -15.54
C LYS A 180 -20.75 13.06 -16.28
N ASN A 181 -20.79 13.56 -17.51
CA ASN A 181 -21.99 13.50 -18.33
C ASN A 181 -22.32 12.06 -18.71
N ILE A 182 -21.36 11.27 -19.20
CA ILE A 182 -21.54 9.84 -19.50
C ILE A 182 -22.05 9.08 -18.27
N LEU A 183 -21.44 9.32 -17.09
CA LEU A 183 -21.85 8.71 -15.83
C LEU A 183 -23.32 9.02 -15.47
N LYS A 184 -23.79 10.23 -15.79
CA LYS A 184 -25.15 10.67 -15.51
C LYS A 184 -26.16 10.22 -16.57
N SER A 185 -25.86 10.35 -17.85
CA SER A 185 -26.81 10.13 -18.96
C SER A 185 -26.84 8.71 -19.49
N GLU A 186 -25.71 8.00 -19.46
CA GLU A 186 -25.59 6.65 -20.03
C GLU A 186 -25.53 5.58 -18.93
N ILE A 187 -24.69 5.78 -17.92
CA ILE A 187 -24.51 4.81 -16.82
C ILE A 187 -25.59 4.99 -15.73
N LEU A 188 -26.26 6.14 -15.73
CA LEU A 188 -27.35 6.50 -14.81
C LEU A 188 -26.93 6.39 -13.33
N ILE A 189 -25.74 6.91 -13.00
CA ILE A 189 -25.27 6.98 -11.61
C ILE A 189 -25.99 8.10 -10.87
N SER A 190 -26.58 7.76 -9.73
CA SER A 190 -27.09 8.75 -8.76
C SER A 190 -26.08 8.98 -7.63
N LYS A 191 -26.13 10.18 -7.02
CA LYS A 191 -25.25 10.56 -5.91
C LYS A 191 -25.45 9.65 -4.70
N ASP A 192 -26.69 9.25 -4.44
CA ASP A 192 -27.10 8.48 -3.25
C ASP A 192 -26.87 6.97 -3.39
N GLU A 193 -26.37 6.50 -4.54
CA GLU A 193 -26.02 5.09 -4.71
C GLU A 193 -24.76 4.73 -3.92
N THR A 194 -24.81 3.54 -3.30
CA THR A 194 -23.65 2.95 -2.61
C THR A 194 -22.44 2.83 -3.56
N SER A 195 -21.22 2.90 -3.03
CA SER A 195 -20.00 2.71 -3.83
C SER A 195 -20.03 1.39 -4.61
N LEU A 196 -20.49 0.30 -3.99
CA LEU A 196 -20.54 -1.01 -4.66
C LEU A 196 -21.48 -1.03 -5.88
N LYS A 197 -22.65 -0.39 -5.76
CA LYS A 197 -23.59 -0.27 -6.88
C LYS A 197 -23.00 0.57 -8.03
N LYS A 198 -22.29 1.65 -7.71
CA LYS A 198 -21.56 2.47 -8.70
C LYS A 198 -20.48 1.64 -9.40
N VAL A 199 -19.67 0.89 -8.65
CA VAL A 199 -18.66 -0.04 -9.20
C VAL A 199 -19.29 -1.01 -10.20
N ARG A 200 -20.38 -1.68 -9.83
CA ARG A 200 -21.09 -2.65 -10.69
C ARG A 200 -21.59 -2.02 -12.00
N LYS A 201 -22.22 -0.84 -11.91
CA LYS A 201 -22.73 -0.11 -13.09
C LYS A 201 -21.60 0.33 -14.04
N ILE A 202 -20.56 0.95 -13.49
CA ILE A 202 -19.40 1.41 -14.28
C ILE A 202 -18.71 0.23 -14.94
N PHE A 203 -18.49 -0.86 -14.19
CA PHE A 203 -17.88 -2.07 -14.71
C PHE A 203 -18.69 -2.65 -15.87
N SER A 204 -20.00 -2.83 -15.69
CA SER A 204 -20.90 -3.39 -16.71
C SER A 204 -20.88 -2.55 -17.99
N PHE A 205 -21.02 -1.23 -17.86
CA PHE A 205 -20.96 -0.31 -18.99
C PHE A 205 -19.63 -0.40 -19.74
N LEU A 206 -18.49 -0.38 -19.02
CA LEU A 206 -17.19 -0.44 -19.66
C LEU A 206 -16.91 -1.83 -20.27
N MET A 207 -17.43 -2.90 -19.68
CA MET A 207 -17.34 -4.25 -20.27
C MET A 207 -18.04 -4.31 -21.62
N ASP A 208 -19.26 -3.78 -21.74
CA ASP A 208 -19.98 -3.73 -23.02
C ASP A 208 -19.21 -2.97 -24.10
N LYS A 209 -18.51 -1.89 -23.70
CA LYS A 209 -17.82 -1.00 -24.62
C LYS A 209 -16.45 -1.50 -25.02
N LEU A 210 -15.70 -2.12 -24.11
CA LEU A 210 -14.26 -2.31 -24.25
C LEU A 210 -13.83 -3.78 -24.37
N TYR A 211 -14.60 -4.74 -23.84
CA TYR A 211 -14.10 -6.10 -23.62
C TYR A 211 -13.74 -6.86 -24.91
N LYS A 212 -14.44 -6.56 -26.00
CA LYS A 212 -14.17 -7.14 -27.33
C LYS A 212 -12.87 -6.62 -27.96
N ASN A 213 -12.35 -5.50 -27.46
CA ASN A 213 -11.16 -4.82 -27.96
C ASN A 213 -9.92 -5.13 -27.09
N ARG A 214 -9.86 -6.31 -26.47
CA ARG A 214 -8.65 -6.78 -25.79
C ARG A 214 -7.67 -7.29 -26.83
N GLY A 215 -6.45 -6.77 -26.80
CA GLY A 215 -5.42 -7.20 -27.75
C GLY A 215 -4.18 -6.33 -27.67
N ILE A 216 -3.46 -6.22 -28.78
CA ILE A 216 -2.21 -5.48 -28.88
C ILE A 216 -2.52 -4.09 -29.46
N PRO A 217 -2.48 -3.03 -28.64
CA PRO A 217 -2.71 -1.67 -29.11
C PRO A 217 -1.59 -1.18 -30.02
N ASN A 218 -1.89 -0.14 -30.79
CA ASN A 218 -0.93 0.79 -31.34
C ASN A 218 -0.10 1.43 -30.21
N SER A 219 1.20 1.65 -30.45
CA SER A 219 2.15 2.20 -29.48
C SER A 219 1.76 3.54 -28.87
N ASP A 220 0.89 4.30 -29.55
CA ASP A 220 0.53 5.65 -29.14
C ASP A 220 -0.61 5.72 -28.09
N ILE A 221 -1.47 4.69 -28.00
CA ILE A 221 -2.66 4.74 -27.13
C ILE A 221 -2.30 4.91 -25.66
N GLN A 222 -1.20 4.31 -25.22
CA GLN A 222 -0.72 4.37 -23.83
C GLN A 222 -0.32 5.79 -23.40
N TYR A 223 -0.12 6.70 -24.36
CA TYR A 223 0.22 8.10 -24.09
C TYR A 223 -1.00 9.03 -24.12
N LEU A 224 -2.18 8.52 -24.46
CA LEU A 224 -3.43 9.27 -24.44
C LEU A 224 -3.97 9.39 -23.02
N SER A 225 -4.73 10.45 -22.76
CA SER A 225 -5.50 10.57 -21.52
C SER A 225 -6.49 9.39 -21.39
N PRO A 226 -6.92 9.04 -20.17
CA PRO A 226 -7.86 7.93 -19.97
C PRO A 226 -9.15 8.07 -20.80
N TYR A 227 -9.69 9.29 -20.94
CA TYR A 227 -10.87 9.52 -21.76
C TYR A 227 -10.58 9.32 -23.25
N ASN A 228 -9.44 9.78 -23.75
CA ASN A 228 -9.08 9.58 -25.16
C ASN A 228 -8.79 8.10 -25.46
N GLN A 229 -8.22 7.33 -24.52
CA GLN A 229 -8.13 5.87 -24.67
C GLN A 229 -9.51 5.24 -24.80
N TYR A 230 -10.45 5.57 -23.91
CA TYR A 230 -11.85 5.11 -23.99
C TYR A 230 -12.49 5.48 -25.34
N LYS A 231 -12.35 6.73 -25.76
CA LYS A 231 -12.91 7.25 -27.00
C LYS A 231 -12.39 6.49 -28.22
N THR A 232 -11.07 6.34 -28.35
CA THR A 232 -10.43 5.62 -29.45
C THR A 232 -10.90 4.16 -29.54
N VAL A 233 -11.06 3.47 -28.41
CA VAL A 233 -11.59 2.09 -28.43
C VAL A 233 -13.05 2.06 -28.90
N VAL A 234 -13.89 2.98 -28.42
CA VAL A 234 -15.33 3.00 -28.74
C VAL A 234 -15.61 3.43 -30.17
N GLU A 235 -14.87 4.41 -30.68
CA GLU A 235 -15.07 4.99 -32.02
C GLU A 235 -14.31 4.23 -33.10
N ASP A 236 -13.05 3.88 -32.85
CA ASP A 236 -12.15 3.32 -33.86
C ASP A 236 -11.99 1.80 -33.75
N GLY A 237 -12.45 1.19 -32.64
CA GLY A 237 -12.29 -0.24 -32.40
C GLY A 237 -10.84 -0.67 -32.07
N GLU A 238 -10.00 0.28 -31.65
CA GLU A 238 -8.61 0.02 -31.30
C GLU A 238 -8.49 -1.01 -30.17
N GLU A 239 -7.51 -1.91 -30.28
CA GLU A 239 -7.23 -2.87 -29.21
C GLU A 239 -6.53 -2.18 -28.02
N ILE A 240 -6.68 -2.71 -26.82
CA ILE A 240 -6.05 -2.18 -25.61
C ILE A 240 -5.51 -3.26 -24.67
N TRP A 241 -4.46 -2.91 -23.93
CA TRP A 241 -3.86 -3.74 -22.88
C TRP A 241 -4.51 -3.52 -21.51
N CYS A 242 -4.19 -4.40 -20.55
CA CYS A 242 -4.63 -4.32 -19.16
C CYS A 242 -4.41 -2.95 -18.50
N SER A 243 -3.29 -2.27 -18.78
CA SER A 243 -3.01 -0.93 -18.26
C SER A 243 -4.03 0.11 -18.72
N SER A 244 -4.48 0.04 -19.97
CA SER A 244 -5.52 0.92 -20.52
C SER A 244 -6.88 0.63 -19.88
N PHE A 245 -7.27 -0.64 -19.75
CA PHE A 245 -8.49 -1.01 -19.00
C PHE A 245 -8.46 -0.46 -17.58
N ALA A 246 -7.34 -0.64 -16.87
CA ALA A 246 -7.19 -0.19 -15.49
C ALA A 246 -7.25 1.35 -15.38
N THR A 247 -6.66 2.05 -16.35
CA THR A 247 -6.61 3.53 -16.39
C THR A 247 -7.98 4.14 -16.71
N ILE A 248 -8.70 3.57 -17.69
CA ILE A 248 -10.07 3.98 -18.04
C ILE A 248 -11.00 3.75 -16.85
N TYR A 249 -11.03 2.53 -16.30
CA TYR A 249 -11.88 2.21 -15.15
C TYR A 249 -11.58 3.12 -13.95
N ASN A 250 -10.29 3.31 -13.62
CA ASN A 250 -9.88 4.19 -12.53
C ASN A 250 -10.49 5.59 -12.66
N SER A 251 -10.40 6.16 -13.85
CA SER A 251 -10.86 7.53 -14.13
C SER A 251 -12.38 7.67 -14.02
N PHE A 252 -13.13 6.68 -14.55
CA PHE A 252 -14.60 6.66 -14.46
C PHE A 252 -15.06 6.48 -13.01
N ALA A 253 -14.47 5.53 -12.27
CA ALA A 253 -14.80 5.27 -10.87
C ALA A 253 -14.51 6.48 -9.97
N ASN A 254 -13.32 7.10 -10.13
CA ASN A 254 -12.96 8.31 -9.40
C ASN A 254 -13.90 9.49 -9.74
N CYS A 255 -14.27 9.68 -11.01
CA CYS A 255 -15.26 10.69 -11.41
C CYS A 255 -16.65 10.45 -10.80
N ALA A 256 -17.02 9.19 -10.54
CA ALA A 256 -18.25 8.81 -9.86
C ALA A 256 -18.20 8.99 -8.33
N GLY A 257 -17.07 9.46 -7.79
CA GLY A 257 -16.85 9.61 -6.36
C GLY A 257 -16.58 8.29 -5.64
N VAL A 258 -16.15 7.25 -6.35
CA VAL A 258 -15.64 6.01 -5.76
C VAL A 258 -14.11 6.11 -5.77
N PRO A 259 -13.44 6.25 -4.61
CA PRO A 259 -11.98 6.26 -4.58
C PRO A 259 -11.45 4.95 -5.14
N THR A 260 -10.71 5.04 -6.24
CA THR A 260 -10.16 3.89 -6.96
C THR A 260 -8.68 4.13 -7.21
N ARG A 261 -7.88 3.07 -7.08
CA ARG A 261 -6.44 3.07 -7.37
C ARG A 261 -6.08 2.04 -8.42
N ILE A 262 -4.92 2.22 -9.05
CA ILE A 262 -4.34 1.24 -9.97
C ILE A 262 -3.35 0.38 -9.19
N VAL A 263 -3.47 -0.93 -9.35
CA VAL A 263 -2.56 -1.93 -8.81
C VAL A 263 -1.95 -2.68 -9.97
N SER A 264 -0.64 -2.87 -9.95
CA SER A 264 0.07 -3.66 -10.95
C SER A 264 0.79 -4.81 -10.30
N SER A 265 0.53 -6.02 -10.78
CA SER A 265 1.31 -7.19 -10.46
C SER A 265 2.58 -7.17 -11.30
N PHE A 266 3.73 -7.14 -10.64
CA PHE A 266 5.02 -7.01 -11.29
C PHE A 266 6.03 -8.01 -10.71
N GLY A 267 6.77 -8.67 -11.59
CA GLY A 267 7.91 -9.50 -11.23
C GLY A 267 8.81 -9.69 -12.44
N MET A 268 10.11 -9.74 -12.23
CA MET A 268 11.06 -9.99 -13.32
C MET A 268 12.27 -10.77 -12.80
N PHE A 269 12.78 -11.72 -13.57
CA PHE A 269 13.96 -12.51 -13.25
C PHE A 269 14.78 -12.67 -14.54
N ASP A 270 16.04 -12.24 -14.52
CA ASP A 270 16.96 -12.35 -15.66
C ASP A 270 16.41 -11.88 -17.02
N GLY A 271 15.67 -10.77 -17.04
CA GLY A 271 15.07 -10.25 -18.28
C GLY A 271 13.66 -10.78 -18.58
N PHE A 272 13.24 -11.86 -17.91
CA PHE A 272 11.91 -12.44 -18.07
C PHE A 272 10.91 -11.80 -17.12
N TYR A 273 9.71 -11.48 -17.61
CA TYR A 273 8.60 -11.08 -16.75
C TYR A 273 8.05 -12.31 -16.02
N LEU A 274 8.11 -12.29 -14.69
CA LEU A 274 7.45 -13.26 -13.82
C LEU A 274 5.97 -12.92 -13.60
N SER A 275 5.63 -11.64 -13.74
CA SER A 275 4.27 -11.11 -13.66
C SER A 275 4.25 -9.73 -14.32
N SER A 276 3.20 -9.45 -15.08
CA SER A 276 2.93 -8.13 -15.64
C SER A 276 1.44 -8.00 -15.94
N HIS A 277 0.66 -7.54 -14.98
CA HIS A 277 -0.77 -7.27 -15.19
C HIS A 277 -1.25 -6.11 -14.33
N ALA A 278 -1.99 -5.18 -14.91
CA ALA A 278 -2.55 -4.02 -14.23
C ALA A 278 -4.07 -4.16 -14.08
N PHE A 279 -4.55 -3.83 -12.90
CA PHE A 279 -5.94 -3.88 -12.48
C PHE A 279 -6.21 -2.77 -11.45
N ASN A 280 -7.36 -2.80 -10.79
CA ASN A 280 -7.77 -1.75 -9.88
C ASN A 280 -8.16 -2.28 -8.50
N GLU A 281 -8.21 -1.34 -7.57
CA GLU A 281 -8.99 -1.51 -6.36
C GLU A 281 -9.91 -0.32 -6.16
N SER A 282 -11.14 -0.60 -5.76
CA SER A 282 -12.15 0.43 -5.44
C SER A 282 -12.46 0.40 -3.95
N TYR A 283 -12.47 1.57 -3.32
CA TYR A 283 -12.82 1.71 -1.91
C TYR A 283 -14.34 1.75 -1.76
N ILE A 284 -14.88 0.73 -1.12
CA ILE A 284 -16.31 0.63 -0.82
C ILE A 284 -16.55 1.26 0.52
N LYS A 285 -17.10 2.48 0.52
CA LYS A 285 -17.30 3.29 1.73
C LYS A 285 -18.20 2.57 2.74
N GLU A 286 -19.22 1.87 2.26
CA GLU A 286 -20.19 1.16 3.10
C GLU A 286 -19.58 -0.05 3.82
N LEU A 287 -18.52 -0.63 3.25
CA LEU A 287 -17.77 -1.75 3.81
C LEU A 287 -16.46 -1.29 4.48
N ASP A 288 -16.10 -0.04 4.28
CA ASP A 288 -14.82 0.56 4.63
C ASP A 288 -13.60 -0.28 4.21
N ARG A 289 -13.63 -0.75 2.96
CA ARG A 289 -12.63 -1.71 2.45
C ARG A 289 -12.31 -1.46 0.99
N TRP A 290 -11.05 -1.66 0.63
CA TRP A 290 -10.63 -1.79 -0.76
C TRP A 290 -11.03 -3.16 -1.30
N ILE A 291 -11.65 -3.21 -2.48
CA ILE A 291 -11.98 -4.46 -3.15
C ILE A 291 -11.18 -4.57 -4.44
N PHE A 292 -10.71 -5.78 -4.75
CA PHE A 292 -10.11 -6.10 -6.04
C PHE A 292 -11.11 -5.91 -7.17
N VAL A 293 -10.70 -5.24 -8.26
CA VAL A 293 -11.49 -5.08 -9.49
C VAL A 293 -10.58 -5.24 -10.69
N ASP A 294 -10.94 -6.11 -11.64
CA ASP A 294 -10.19 -6.30 -12.88
C ASP A 294 -11.12 -6.34 -14.09
N LEU A 295 -11.19 -5.19 -14.78
CA LEU A 295 -11.99 -5.04 -15.99
C LEU A 295 -11.47 -5.90 -17.15
N HIS A 296 -10.14 -6.05 -17.29
CA HIS A 296 -9.53 -6.80 -18.39
C HIS A 296 -9.82 -8.30 -18.28
N SER A 297 -9.82 -8.83 -17.04
CA SER A 297 -10.10 -10.25 -16.75
C SER A 297 -11.57 -10.54 -16.39
N ASN A 298 -12.47 -9.56 -16.61
CA ASN A 298 -13.91 -9.65 -16.33
C ASN A 298 -14.24 -10.03 -14.87
N LYS A 299 -13.62 -9.37 -13.89
CA LYS A 299 -13.87 -9.60 -12.46
C LYS A 299 -14.24 -8.31 -11.77
N ILE A 300 -15.51 -8.22 -11.36
CA ILE A 300 -16.03 -7.05 -10.66
C ILE A 300 -15.45 -7.02 -9.24
N TYR A 301 -15.53 -8.14 -8.52
CA TYR A 301 -14.83 -8.37 -7.26
C TYR A 301 -14.86 -9.86 -6.86
N VAL A 302 -13.94 -10.26 -5.99
CA VAL A 302 -13.81 -11.62 -5.45
C VAL A 302 -14.19 -11.62 -3.99
N ARG A 303 -14.87 -12.68 -3.54
CA ARG A 303 -15.32 -12.88 -2.15
C ARG A 303 -14.84 -14.21 -1.58
N ASN A 304 -14.63 -14.23 -0.26
CA ASN A 304 -14.42 -15.46 0.49
C ASN A 304 -15.73 -16.21 0.76
N SER A 305 -15.64 -17.34 1.47
CA SER A 305 -16.78 -18.16 1.89
C SER A 305 -17.78 -17.43 2.78
N ASP A 306 -17.32 -16.42 3.51
CA ASP A 306 -18.15 -15.60 4.40
C ASP A 306 -18.86 -14.47 3.63
N GLY A 307 -18.66 -14.39 2.31
CA GLY A 307 -19.22 -13.36 1.44
C GLY A 307 -18.49 -12.03 1.50
N GLU A 308 -17.38 -11.94 2.25
CA GLU A 308 -16.60 -10.72 2.34
C GLU A 308 -15.77 -10.48 1.08
N PRO A 309 -15.78 -9.26 0.51
CA PRO A 309 -14.95 -8.96 -0.63
C PRO A 309 -13.48 -8.82 -0.22
N LEU A 310 -12.60 -9.31 -1.09
CA LEU A 310 -11.16 -9.34 -0.91
C LEU A 310 -10.48 -8.14 -1.56
N ASN A 311 -9.43 -7.63 -0.92
CA ASN A 311 -8.47 -6.76 -1.57
C ASN A 311 -7.41 -7.58 -2.33
N SER A 312 -6.53 -6.91 -3.06
CA SER A 312 -5.54 -7.55 -3.92
C SER A 312 -4.48 -8.31 -3.14
N VAL A 313 -4.10 -7.83 -1.95
CA VAL A 313 -3.09 -8.52 -1.13
C VAL A 313 -3.69 -9.80 -0.55
N ASP A 314 -4.92 -9.74 -0.03
CA ASP A 314 -5.62 -10.94 0.45
C ASP A 314 -5.76 -11.98 -0.68
N LEU A 315 -6.23 -11.55 -1.85
CA LEU A 315 -6.33 -12.42 -3.02
C LEU A 315 -4.97 -13.00 -3.42
N PHE A 316 -3.93 -12.18 -3.44
CA PHE A 316 -2.55 -12.60 -3.72
C PHE A 316 -2.05 -13.66 -2.72
N HIS A 317 -2.32 -13.50 -1.42
CA HIS A 317 -1.95 -14.51 -0.42
C HIS A 317 -2.71 -15.83 -0.62
N LEU A 318 -4.01 -15.77 -0.91
CA LEU A 318 -4.84 -16.95 -1.13
C LEU A 318 -4.41 -17.69 -2.40
N VAL A 319 -4.14 -16.97 -3.49
CA VAL A 319 -3.61 -17.55 -4.74
C VAL A 319 -2.27 -18.22 -4.51
N GLN A 320 -1.32 -17.55 -3.85
CA GLN A 320 0.00 -18.12 -3.58
C GLN A 320 -0.01 -19.33 -2.65
N SER A 321 -0.94 -19.36 -1.68
CA SER A 321 -1.12 -20.49 -0.77
C SER A 321 -2.02 -21.58 -1.33
N LYS A 322 -2.48 -21.45 -2.59
CA LYS A 322 -3.44 -22.36 -3.23
C LYS A 322 -4.74 -22.55 -2.43
N SER A 323 -5.13 -21.53 -1.66
CA SER A 323 -6.28 -21.55 -0.75
C SER A 323 -7.42 -20.73 -1.34
N TYR A 324 -7.80 -21.01 -2.58
CA TYR A 324 -8.81 -20.21 -3.32
C TYR A 324 -10.02 -21.02 -3.82
N ASP A 325 -10.14 -22.28 -3.43
CA ASP A 325 -11.19 -23.19 -3.92
C ASP A 325 -12.61 -22.75 -3.52
N SER A 326 -12.75 -22.12 -2.36
CA SER A 326 -14.02 -21.61 -1.84
C SER A 326 -14.38 -20.21 -2.32
N LEU A 327 -13.50 -19.55 -3.08
CA LEU A 327 -13.73 -18.17 -3.51
C LEU A 327 -14.78 -18.10 -4.63
N VAL A 328 -15.56 -17.03 -4.61
CA VAL A 328 -16.52 -16.70 -5.68
C VAL A 328 -16.21 -15.32 -6.24
N CYS A 329 -16.57 -15.09 -7.49
CA CYS A 329 -16.35 -13.83 -8.18
C CYS A 329 -17.60 -13.41 -8.94
N ASP A 330 -17.94 -12.13 -8.83
CA ASP A 330 -18.96 -11.52 -9.67
C ASP A 330 -18.31 -11.11 -11.00
N THR A 331 -18.87 -11.62 -12.10
CA THR A 331 -18.44 -11.35 -13.47
C THR A 331 -19.60 -10.76 -14.27
N TYR A 332 -19.29 -10.13 -15.41
CA TYR A 332 -20.30 -9.60 -16.31
C TYR A 332 -20.43 -10.47 -17.57
N GLN A 333 -21.64 -10.93 -17.87
CA GLN A 333 -21.93 -11.75 -19.03
C GLN A 333 -23.31 -11.40 -19.58
N ASP A 334 -23.39 -11.11 -20.89
CA ASP A 334 -24.64 -10.93 -21.64
C ASP A 334 -25.63 -9.97 -20.95
N GLY A 335 -25.18 -8.77 -20.58
CA GLY A 335 -26.04 -7.77 -19.92
C GLY A 335 -26.19 -7.96 -18.41
N ASN A 336 -25.70 -9.07 -17.85
CA ASN A 336 -26.00 -9.49 -16.49
C ASN A 336 -24.75 -9.70 -15.65
N ILE A 337 -24.89 -9.47 -14.34
CA ILE A 337 -23.85 -9.83 -13.37
C ILE A 337 -24.15 -11.20 -12.82
N ILE A 338 -23.22 -12.14 -12.98
CA ILE A 338 -23.34 -13.51 -12.50
C ILE A 338 -22.25 -13.80 -11.46
N THR A 339 -22.59 -14.58 -10.44
CA THR A 339 -21.59 -15.06 -9.48
C THR A 339 -21.09 -16.43 -9.92
N THR A 340 -19.78 -16.55 -10.10
CA THR A 340 -19.12 -17.79 -10.55
C THR A 340 -18.04 -18.21 -9.55
N SER A 341 -17.78 -19.51 -9.47
CA SER A 341 -16.64 -20.05 -8.71
C SER A 341 -15.32 -19.48 -9.27
N TYR A 342 -14.54 -18.85 -8.40
CA TYR A 342 -13.28 -18.21 -8.79
C TYR A 342 -12.27 -19.18 -9.43
N PRO A 343 -12.04 -20.41 -8.91
CA PRO A 343 -11.20 -21.40 -9.57
C PRO A 343 -11.52 -21.66 -11.05
N LYS A 344 -12.80 -21.58 -11.45
CA LYS A 344 -13.22 -21.80 -12.85
C LYS A 344 -12.84 -20.64 -13.77
N LEU A 345 -12.60 -19.46 -13.23
CA LEU A 345 -12.24 -18.24 -13.96
C LEU A 345 -10.72 -17.98 -13.98
N ASN A 346 -9.98 -18.65 -13.11
CA ASN A 346 -8.62 -18.29 -12.69
C ASN A 346 -7.51 -18.89 -13.60
N SER A 347 -7.75 -19.09 -14.90
CA SER A 347 -6.69 -19.66 -15.76
C SER A 347 -5.54 -18.67 -16.03
N SER A 348 -5.79 -17.37 -15.96
CA SER A 348 -4.80 -16.32 -16.23
C SER A 348 -4.23 -15.63 -14.98
N GLU A 349 -4.99 -15.52 -13.90
CA GLU A 349 -4.61 -14.78 -12.67
C GLU A 349 -3.53 -15.47 -11.85
N VAL A 350 -3.55 -16.81 -11.80
CA VAL A 350 -2.43 -17.59 -11.25
C VAL A 350 -1.11 -17.24 -11.93
N ASN A 351 -1.14 -16.80 -13.20
CA ASN A 351 0.08 -16.48 -13.95
C ASN A 351 0.66 -15.10 -13.61
N TYR A 352 -0.08 -14.21 -12.96
CA TYR A 352 0.41 -12.88 -12.57
C TYR A 352 0.34 -12.60 -11.07
N LEU A 353 -0.42 -13.37 -10.28
CA LEU A 353 -0.32 -13.37 -8.81
C LEU A 353 0.68 -14.44 -8.33
N THR A 354 1.85 -14.50 -8.98
CA THR A 354 2.86 -15.53 -8.74
C THR A 354 3.55 -15.38 -7.39
N LYS A 355 4.13 -16.48 -6.88
CA LYS A 355 4.85 -16.52 -5.58
C LYS A 355 5.93 -15.45 -5.46
N ASP A 356 6.64 -15.20 -6.56
CA ASP A 356 7.77 -14.27 -6.65
C ASP A 356 7.39 -12.92 -7.30
N GLY A 357 6.10 -12.75 -7.59
CA GLY A 357 5.52 -11.47 -7.98
C GLY A 357 5.44 -10.49 -6.80
N SER A 358 5.14 -9.23 -7.13
CA SER A 358 4.91 -8.16 -6.17
C SER A 358 3.71 -7.34 -6.64
N LEU A 359 3.03 -6.68 -5.72
CA LEU A 359 1.93 -5.76 -6.01
C LEU A 359 2.39 -4.32 -5.84
N LEU A 360 2.35 -3.57 -6.93
CA LEU A 360 2.68 -2.16 -7.00
C LEU A 360 1.38 -1.34 -6.95
N PHE A 361 1.24 -0.51 -5.91
CA PHE A 361 0.13 0.43 -5.78
C PHE A 361 0.59 1.80 -6.26
N LEU A 362 -0.03 2.27 -7.34
CA LEU A 362 0.31 3.57 -7.93
C LEU A 362 -0.31 4.70 -7.13
N LYS A 363 0.49 5.74 -6.81
CA LYS A 363 0.02 6.99 -6.22
C LYS A 363 -0.13 8.10 -7.26
N ARG A 364 -0.97 9.09 -6.94
CA ARG A 364 -1.45 10.23 -7.76
C ARG A 364 -0.46 10.89 -8.73
N ASN A 365 0.84 10.84 -8.48
CA ASN A 365 1.83 11.62 -9.23
C ASN A 365 2.44 10.88 -10.44
N PHE A 366 1.77 9.90 -11.05
CA PHE A 366 2.39 9.03 -12.07
C PHE A 366 2.34 9.58 -13.51
N ILE A 367 1.34 10.37 -13.92
CA ILE A 367 1.06 10.47 -15.36
C ILE A 367 1.13 11.90 -15.96
N ASN A 368 0.94 12.97 -15.20
CA ASN A 368 0.78 14.32 -15.80
C ASN A 368 1.98 15.28 -15.62
N ASN A 369 3.05 15.11 -16.42
CA ASN A 369 3.73 16.19 -17.16
C ASN A 369 5.05 15.75 -17.85
N LYS A 370 5.04 15.73 -19.19
CA LYS A 370 6.19 15.35 -20.04
C LYS A 370 7.41 16.31 -19.98
N ARG A 371 7.32 17.49 -19.34
CA ARG A 371 8.34 18.54 -19.50
C ARG A 371 9.44 18.59 -18.43
N TYR A 372 9.33 17.85 -17.32
CA TYR A 372 10.30 17.86 -16.21
C TYR A 372 10.65 16.45 -15.68
N GLN A 373 10.46 15.41 -16.51
CA GLN A 373 10.38 13.99 -16.10
C GLN A 373 11.49 13.52 -15.16
N ARG A 374 12.78 13.70 -15.48
CA ARG A 374 13.83 13.04 -14.69
C ARG A 374 14.04 13.61 -13.28
N VAL A 375 14.00 14.94 -13.12
CA VAL A 375 14.20 15.58 -11.80
C VAL A 375 12.94 15.42 -10.95
N ASN A 376 11.75 15.50 -11.55
CA ASN A 376 10.51 15.27 -10.83
C ASN A 376 10.32 13.80 -10.46
N GLU A 377 10.76 12.85 -11.29
CA GLU A 377 10.80 11.42 -10.95
C GLU A 377 11.76 11.13 -9.80
N ALA A 378 12.92 11.82 -9.76
CA ALA A 378 13.86 11.76 -8.64
C ALA A 378 13.22 12.17 -7.33
N LEU A 379 12.68 13.39 -7.32
CA LEU A 379 12.06 13.98 -6.14
C LEU A 379 10.83 13.20 -5.74
N LYS A 380 10.05 12.69 -6.70
CA LYS A 380 8.91 11.82 -6.43
C LYS A 380 9.33 10.54 -5.73
N THR A 381 10.37 9.87 -6.21
CA THR A 381 10.87 8.63 -5.59
C THR A 381 11.17 8.87 -4.12
N VAL A 382 11.81 9.98 -3.80
CA VAL A 382 12.17 10.31 -2.41
C VAL A 382 10.96 10.77 -1.60
N LEU A 383 10.15 11.69 -2.13
CA LEU A 383 9.13 12.41 -1.36
C LEU A 383 7.76 11.72 -1.33
N ASN A 384 7.42 10.93 -2.36
CA ASN A 384 6.14 10.24 -2.46
C ASN A 384 6.28 8.93 -3.26
N PRO A 385 7.00 7.94 -2.73
CA PRO A 385 7.19 6.66 -3.41
C PRO A 385 5.84 5.95 -3.62
N ASN A 386 5.75 5.19 -4.71
CA ASN A 386 4.72 4.16 -4.83
C ASN A 386 4.93 3.09 -3.76
N TYR A 387 3.88 2.34 -3.46
CA TYR A 387 3.94 1.25 -2.50
C TYR A 387 4.14 -0.06 -3.24
N LEU A 388 5.14 -0.84 -2.82
CA LEU A 388 5.39 -2.18 -3.37
C LEU A 388 5.23 -3.22 -2.26
N TYR A 389 4.18 -4.02 -2.36
CA TYR A 389 3.96 -5.16 -1.47
C TYR A 389 4.59 -6.42 -2.07
N SER A 390 5.46 -7.08 -1.33
CA SER A 390 6.08 -8.36 -1.71
C SER A 390 6.43 -9.15 -0.46
N LYS A 391 6.41 -10.48 -0.55
CA LYS A 391 6.88 -11.36 0.54
C LYS A 391 8.40 -11.43 0.64
N ASN A 392 9.09 -11.25 -0.50
CA ASN A 392 10.52 -11.54 -0.63
C ASN A 392 11.40 -10.29 -0.75
N SER A 393 10.80 -9.10 -0.71
CA SER A 393 11.52 -7.85 -0.99
C SER A 393 11.56 -6.96 0.26
N GLY A 394 12.75 -6.68 0.80
CA GLY A 394 12.95 -5.72 1.90
C GLY A 394 13.43 -4.34 1.43
N GLY A 395 12.99 -3.26 2.09
CA GLY A 395 13.17 -1.83 1.75
C GLY A 395 14.59 -1.26 1.54
N PHE A 396 15.64 -2.07 1.63
CA PHE A 396 17.03 -1.62 1.79
C PHE A 396 17.50 -0.57 0.76
N TYR A 397 17.35 -0.85 -0.54
CA TYR A 397 17.84 0.05 -1.59
C TYR A 397 17.13 1.40 -1.62
N TYR A 398 15.85 1.44 -1.26
CA TYR A 398 15.09 2.68 -1.17
C TYR A 398 15.60 3.57 -0.03
N TYR A 399 15.77 2.99 1.16
CA TYR A 399 16.35 3.72 2.29
C TYR A 399 17.77 4.19 2.00
N LEU A 400 18.57 3.38 1.30
CA LEU A 400 19.90 3.80 0.85
C LEU A 400 19.83 5.03 -0.07
N THR A 401 18.93 5.03 -1.04
CA THR A 401 18.70 6.19 -1.94
C THR A 401 18.27 7.43 -1.15
N ILE A 402 17.35 7.29 -0.18
CA ILE A 402 16.92 8.41 0.67
C ILE A 402 18.08 8.97 1.49
N ILE A 403 18.86 8.09 2.15
CA ILE A 403 19.98 8.50 3.01
C ILE A 403 20.98 9.32 2.19
N PHE A 404 21.39 8.83 1.02
CA PHE A 404 22.34 9.55 0.19
C PHE A 404 21.75 10.83 -0.40
N PHE A 405 20.46 10.86 -0.72
CA PHE A 405 19.78 12.09 -1.16
C PHE A 405 19.81 13.17 -0.07
N TYR A 406 19.43 12.86 1.18
CA TYR A 406 19.48 13.83 2.28
C TYR A 406 20.91 14.21 2.66
N LEU A 407 21.85 13.26 2.63
CA LEU A 407 23.26 13.54 2.87
C LEU A 407 23.82 14.57 1.87
N GLN A 408 23.41 14.48 0.60
CA GLN A 408 23.77 15.49 -0.40
C GLN A 408 23.19 16.87 -0.09
N ILE A 409 21.92 16.94 0.34
CA ILE A 409 21.31 18.22 0.72
C ILE A 409 22.11 18.86 1.87
N VAL A 410 22.44 18.08 2.90
CA VAL A 410 23.24 18.56 4.04
C VAL A 410 24.62 19.05 3.60
N LEU A 411 25.33 18.28 2.78
CA LEU A 411 26.65 18.65 2.27
C LEU A 411 26.60 19.91 1.39
N ALA A 412 25.58 20.04 0.54
CA ALA A 412 25.35 21.25 -0.26
C ALA A 412 25.08 22.47 0.62
N MET A 413 24.27 22.33 1.67
CA MET A 413 24.03 23.41 2.63
C MET A 413 25.33 23.82 3.36
N MET A 414 26.15 22.86 3.79
CA MET A 414 27.44 23.14 4.41
C MET A 414 28.39 23.92 3.47
N LEU A 415 28.43 23.55 2.19
CA LEU A 415 29.23 24.26 1.18
C LEU A 415 28.72 25.69 0.96
N LEU A 416 27.40 25.89 0.90
CA LEU A 416 26.80 27.22 0.77
C LEU A 416 27.09 28.11 1.98
N LEU A 417 26.98 27.57 3.20
CA LEU A 417 27.34 28.28 4.43
C LEU A 417 28.82 28.66 4.45
N PHE A 418 29.70 27.74 4.06
CA PHE A 418 31.14 28.00 3.97
C PHE A 418 31.46 29.07 2.93
N TRP A 419 30.84 29.02 1.75
CA TRP A 419 31.01 30.02 0.70
C TRP A 419 30.52 31.40 1.14
N GLY A 420 29.35 31.46 1.78
CA GLY A 420 28.81 32.70 2.36
C GLY A 420 29.70 33.29 3.45
N TRP A 421 30.28 32.45 4.32
CA TRP A 421 31.23 32.88 5.35
C TRP A 421 32.53 33.43 4.74
N LYS A 422 33.09 32.74 3.74
CA LYS A 422 34.31 33.18 3.04
C LYS A 422 34.12 34.52 2.35
N ARG A 423 32.93 34.84 1.83
CA ARG A 423 32.64 36.10 1.15
C ARG A 423 32.48 37.30 2.10
N ARG A 424 32.15 37.04 3.38
CA ARG A 424 32.00 38.07 4.41
C ARG A 424 33.33 38.44 5.08
N ARG A 425 34.35 37.60 4.93
CA ARG A 425 35.73 37.89 5.28
C ARG A 425 36.46 38.45 4.07
#